data_AF-A0A382RSI1-F1
#
_entry.id   AF-A0A382RSI1-F1
#
_cell.length_a   1.000
_cell.length_b   1.000
_cell.length_c   1.000
_cell.angle_alpha   90.00
_cell.angle_beta   90.00
_cell.angle_gamma   90.00
#
_symmetry.space_group_name_H-M   'P 1'
#
loop_
_entity.id
_entity.type
_entity.pdbx_description
1 polymer ?
#
loop_
_entity_poly.entity_id
_entity_poly.type
_entity_poly.pdbx_seq_one_letter_code
_entity_poly.pdbx_strand_id
1 'polypeptide(L)'
;WEIVILQTNYEISGQVFYYDSPDEVSAPFEVPNVELSLDKNYDGISYSSNFSETSNGQGFFEFDLLTEGNYNLSFSKEKESANDCNGNSISGTDVSRISRHMNGSDPFNADQLIAADVSLDGTVSGYDASLVAQYSVDLIDNFNDIHTHWNFKPFDEETLPNVHAELLKHNGQYSIEYKPLVLDDITRHISAYRLGDVNGNYCHDPLPRYNNGQVQFTNIAIVYMPVITLPIIISDPTFIEGMDIEIGYDEDIFSPHSITFNTSNIKTERYNSVSNLLSRDGSIKTVTWAIDEPQIVEGIIGEVSFNWNNKNKSGKIW
;
A
#
# COMPACT_ATOMS: atom_id res chain seq x y z
N TRP A 1 28.46 47.10 -19.43
CA TRP A 1 29.04 45.77 -19.55
C TRP A 1 28.09 44.83 -18.86
N GLU A 2 27.39 44.02 -19.64
CA GLU A 2 26.46 43.00 -19.15
C GLU A 2 27.28 41.71 -19.04
N ILE A 3 27.42 41.18 -17.82
CA ILE A 3 28.10 39.91 -17.59
C ILE A 3 27.01 38.85 -17.72
N VAL A 4 27.02 38.11 -18.84
CA VAL A 4 26.21 36.90 -19.00
C VAL A 4 27.04 35.74 -18.48
N ILE A 5 26.69 35.22 -17.30
CA ILE A 5 27.22 33.96 -16.82
C ILE A 5 26.43 32.88 -17.56
N LEU A 6 27.07 32.18 -18.49
CA LEU A 6 26.50 31.01 -19.14
C LEU A 6 26.72 29.83 -18.20
N GLN A 7 25.71 29.50 -17.39
CA GLN A 7 25.65 28.21 -16.75
C GLN A 7 25.57 27.16 -17.86
N THR A 8 26.58 26.29 -17.94
CA THR A 8 26.66 25.28 -19.01
C THR A 8 25.97 23.98 -18.62
N ASN A 9 25.84 23.75 -17.31
CA ASN A 9 25.31 22.53 -16.73
C ASN A 9 24.28 22.87 -15.65
N TYR A 10 23.24 22.06 -15.56
CA TYR A 10 22.16 22.14 -14.60
C TYR A 10 22.10 20.88 -13.76
N GLU A 11 21.48 20.99 -12.60
CA GLU A 11 21.26 19.90 -11.65
C GLU A 11 19.78 19.77 -11.32
N ILE A 12 19.32 18.52 -11.20
CA ILE A 12 18.03 18.17 -10.61
C ILE A 12 18.30 17.23 -9.45
N SER A 13 18.05 17.65 -8.22
CA SER A 13 18.23 16.84 -7.03
C SER A 13 17.13 17.09 -5.99
N GLY A 14 16.94 16.09 -5.11
CA GLY A 14 15.81 16.12 -4.20
C GLY A 14 15.73 14.93 -3.25
N GLN A 15 14.62 14.88 -2.52
CA GLN A 15 14.33 13.85 -1.53
C GLN A 15 12.93 13.28 -1.75
N VAL A 16 12.79 11.96 -1.55
CA VAL A 16 11.52 11.25 -1.56
C VAL A 16 11.10 10.90 -0.13
N PHE A 17 9.92 11.34 0.28
CA PHE A 17 9.33 11.11 1.59
C PHE A 17 7.99 10.38 1.46
N TYR A 18 7.63 9.60 2.47
CA TYR A 18 6.31 8.98 2.54
C TYR A 18 5.23 10.04 2.82
N TYR A 19 4.06 9.93 2.20
CA TYR A 19 3.06 11.00 2.25
C TYR A 19 2.54 11.32 3.67
N ASP A 20 2.44 10.32 4.55
CA ASP A 20 2.01 10.49 5.95
C ASP A 20 3.18 10.80 6.89
N SER A 21 4.33 11.22 6.33
CA SER A 21 5.46 11.68 7.15
C SER A 21 5.02 12.84 8.04
N PRO A 22 5.12 12.72 9.37
CA PRO A 22 4.67 13.75 10.28
C PRO A 22 5.48 15.05 10.11
N ASP A 23 4.79 16.17 9.91
CA ASP A 23 5.42 17.49 9.81
C ASP A 23 6.17 17.91 11.09
N GLU A 24 7.37 18.43 10.88
CA GLU A 24 8.30 19.19 11.76
C GLU A 24 8.68 18.64 13.16
N VAL A 25 7.95 17.70 13.76
CA VAL A 25 8.18 17.26 15.15
C VAL A 25 8.90 15.90 15.23
N SER A 26 8.86 15.11 14.17
CA SER A 26 9.56 13.82 14.03
C SER A 26 10.28 13.75 12.68
N ALA A 27 11.31 12.91 12.59
CA ALA A 27 12.03 12.72 11.33
C ALA A 27 11.05 12.22 10.25
N PRO A 28 11.03 12.83 9.05
CA PRO A 28 10.19 12.37 7.96
C PRO A 28 10.61 10.94 7.55
N PHE A 29 9.65 10.16 7.04
CA PHE A 29 9.94 8.81 6.57
C PHE A 29 10.47 8.89 5.14
N GLU A 30 11.79 8.78 5.02
CA GLU A 30 12.50 8.73 3.74
C GLU A 30 12.18 7.42 3.01
N VAL A 31 11.91 7.48 1.69
CA VAL A 31 11.59 6.30 0.88
C VAL A 31 12.77 5.94 -0.02
N PRO A 32 13.53 4.87 0.30
CA PRO A 32 14.67 4.44 -0.50
C PRO A 32 14.24 3.61 -1.70
N ASN A 33 15.19 3.35 -2.60
CA ASN A 33 15.02 2.46 -3.75
C ASN A 33 13.86 2.88 -4.67
N VAL A 34 13.65 4.18 -4.84
CA VAL A 34 12.75 4.74 -5.86
C VAL A 34 13.58 4.90 -7.12
N GLU A 35 13.15 4.31 -8.21
CA GLU A 35 13.75 4.48 -9.53
C GLU A 35 13.25 5.78 -10.14
N LEU A 36 14.19 6.58 -10.65
CA LEU A 36 13.91 7.83 -11.34
C LEU A 36 14.34 7.70 -12.78
N SER A 37 13.47 8.08 -13.72
CA SER A 37 13.80 8.16 -15.14
C SER A 37 13.66 9.60 -15.61
N LEU A 38 14.73 10.13 -16.19
CA LEU A 38 14.81 11.48 -16.73
C LEU A 38 15.02 11.41 -18.25
N ASP A 39 13.96 11.70 -18.99
CA ASP A 39 13.99 11.65 -20.46
C ASP A 39 14.18 13.06 -21.03
N LYS A 40 15.30 13.28 -21.72
CA LYS A 40 15.53 14.50 -22.50
C LYS A 40 14.79 14.41 -23.82
N ASN A 41 13.84 15.32 -24.02
CA ASN A 41 13.09 15.43 -25.28
C ASN A 41 13.96 16.04 -26.38
N TYR A 42 13.75 15.61 -27.63
CA TYR A 42 14.42 16.19 -28.80
C TYR A 42 14.01 17.66 -28.98
N ASP A 43 14.98 18.56 -28.90
CA ASP A 43 14.80 20.02 -28.97
C ASP A 43 15.11 20.60 -30.37
N GLY A 44 15.40 19.75 -31.35
CA GLY A 44 15.82 20.16 -32.70
C GLY A 44 17.32 20.32 -32.89
N ILE A 45 18.12 20.25 -31.82
CA ILE A 45 19.57 20.49 -31.81
C ILE A 45 20.32 19.30 -31.17
N SER A 46 19.82 18.81 -30.02
CA SER A 46 20.34 17.70 -29.24
C SER A 46 19.49 16.44 -29.47
N TYR A 47 20.14 15.27 -29.52
CA TYR A 47 19.43 13.99 -29.53
C TYR A 47 18.69 13.74 -28.21
N SER A 48 17.62 12.95 -28.28
CA SER A 48 16.96 12.42 -27.08
C SER A 48 17.94 11.54 -26.31
N SER A 49 17.94 11.69 -24.99
CA SER A 49 18.79 10.92 -24.08
C SER A 49 18.01 10.58 -22.83
N ASN A 50 18.19 9.38 -22.30
CA ASN A 50 17.50 8.93 -21.09
C ASN A 50 18.55 8.71 -20.00
N PHE A 51 18.27 9.23 -18.82
CA PHE A 51 19.08 9.05 -17.62
C PHE A 51 18.24 8.32 -16.59
N SER A 52 18.89 7.54 -15.72
CA SER A 52 18.22 6.80 -14.67
C SER A 52 19.04 6.85 -13.40
N GLU A 53 18.38 7.07 -12.27
CA GLU A 53 18.99 7.08 -10.93
C GLU A 53 18.11 6.24 -9.98
N THR A 54 18.62 5.89 -8.81
CA THR A 54 17.81 5.29 -7.74
C THR A 54 18.04 6.04 -6.45
N SER A 55 16.95 6.37 -5.74
CA SER A 55 17.06 7.06 -4.46
C SER A 55 17.83 6.21 -3.45
N ASN A 56 18.74 6.85 -2.73
CA ASN A 56 19.58 6.16 -1.75
C ASN A 56 18.79 5.81 -0.47
N GLY A 57 19.48 5.27 0.54
CA GLY A 57 18.88 4.90 1.83
C GLY A 57 18.18 6.04 2.59
N GLN A 58 18.40 7.29 2.18
CA GLN A 58 17.80 8.49 2.75
C GLN A 58 16.79 9.16 1.79
N GLY A 59 16.35 8.43 0.75
CA GLY A 59 15.42 8.93 -0.26
C GLY A 59 16.01 10.02 -1.17
N PHE A 60 17.31 10.32 -1.09
CA PHE A 60 17.95 11.35 -1.91
C PHE A 60 18.26 10.83 -3.32
N PHE A 61 18.06 11.69 -4.32
CA PHE A 61 18.42 11.45 -5.73
C PHE A 61 19.07 12.71 -6.34
N GLU A 62 19.88 12.51 -7.38
CA GLU A 62 20.60 13.59 -8.07
C GLU A 62 20.83 13.23 -9.53
N PHE A 63 20.56 14.18 -10.43
CA PHE A 63 21.01 14.19 -11.81
C PHE A 63 21.86 15.45 -11.99
N ASP A 64 23.15 15.27 -12.25
CA ASP A 64 24.10 16.35 -12.47
C ASP A 64 24.48 16.49 -13.95
N LEU A 65 25.25 17.54 -14.26
CA LEU A 65 25.84 17.77 -15.58
C LEU A 65 24.81 17.80 -16.74
N LEU A 66 23.56 18.17 -16.44
CA LEU A 66 22.48 18.26 -17.42
C LEU A 66 22.67 19.49 -18.30
N THR A 67 22.41 19.38 -19.60
CA THR A 67 22.43 20.55 -20.48
C THR A 67 21.05 21.22 -20.50
N GLU A 68 20.97 22.45 -20.99
CA GLU A 68 19.68 23.07 -21.34
C GLU A 68 18.85 22.12 -22.23
N GLY A 69 17.53 22.10 -22.01
CA GLY A 69 16.61 21.33 -22.83
C GLY A 69 15.30 21.00 -22.10
N ASN A 70 14.39 20.35 -22.80
CA ASN A 70 13.14 19.87 -22.21
C ASN A 70 13.35 18.47 -21.63
N TYR A 71 12.91 18.26 -20.40
CA TYR A 71 13.07 16.97 -19.71
C TYR A 71 11.74 16.52 -19.11
N ASN A 72 11.54 15.21 -19.01
CA ASN A 72 10.46 14.61 -18.25
C ASN A 72 11.05 13.72 -17.15
N LEU A 73 10.80 14.08 -15.89
CA LEU A 73 11.20 13.31 -14.71
C LEU A 73 10.01 12.48 -14.24
N SER A 74 10.20 11.16 -14.20
CA SER A 74 9.21 10.18 -13.74
C SER A 74 9.80 9.27 -12.66
N PHE A 75 8.91 8.65 -11.88
CA PHE A 75 9.27 7.88 -10.70
C PHE A 75 8.57 6.52 -10.73
N SER A 76 9.27 5.47 -10.33
CA SER A 76 8.73 4.14 -10.12
C SER A 76 9.36 3.49 -8.90
N LYS A 77 8.65 2.52 -8.31
CA LYS A 77 9.19 1.66 -7.27
C LYS A 77 8.51 0.32 -7.38
N GLU A 78 9.32 -0.74 -7.31
CA GLU A 78 8.84 -2.11 -7.29
C GLU A 78 7.96 -2.36 -6.04
N LYS A 79 7.14 -3.41 -6.10
CA LYS A 79 6.40 -3.89 -4.92
C LYS A 79 7.39 -4.12 -3.77
N GLU A 80 6.98 -3.74 -2.55
CA GLU A 80 7.80 -3.90 -1.35
C GLU A 80 8.37 -5.32 -1.25
N SER A 81 9.69 -5.40 -1.06
CA SER A 81 10.34 -6.64 -0.64
C SER A 81 10.32 -6.73 0.89
N ALA A 82 10.48 -7.93 1.44
CA ALA A 82 10.59 -8.13 2.89
C ALA A 82 11.73 -7.31 3.54
N ASN A 83 12.66 -6.78 2.74
CA ASN A 83 13.80 -5.98 3.18
C ASN A 83 13.52 -4.47 3.24
N ASP A 84 12.42 -3.99 2.65
CA ASP A 84 12.11 -2.56 2.65
C ASP A 84 11.50 -2.16 4.00
N CYS A 85 10.39 -2.77 4.45
CA CYS A 85 9.74 -2.47 5.76
C CYS A 85 8.77 -3.56 6.26
N ASN A 86 9.24 -4.77 6.61
CA ASN A 86 8.42 -5.89 7.13
C ASN A 86 7.24 -6.36 6.25
N GLY A 87 7.03 -5.76 5.07
CA GLY A 87 6.30 -6.34 3.94
C GLY A 87 4.77 -6.28 3.99
N ASN A 88 4.13 -5.55 4.91
CA ASN A 88 2.65 -5.47 4.91
C ASN A 88 2.08 -4.18 5.53
N SER A 89 2.19 -3.06 4.80
CA SER A 89 1.52 -1.79 5.13
C SER A 89 0.00 -1.85 4.95
N ILE A 90 -0.47 -2.63 3.96
CA ILE A 90 -1.89 -2.77 3.64
C ILE A 90 -2.56 -3.79 4.55
N SER A 91 -3.70 -3.41 5.12
CA SER A 91 -4.47 -4.24 6.06
C SER A 91 -5.99 -4.06 5.89
N GLY A 92 -6.77 -4.86 6.62
CA GLY A 92 -8.22 -4.65 6.74
C GLY A 92 -8.61 -3.28 7.29
N THR A 93 -7.70 -2.60 8.00
CA THR A 93 -7.92 -1.23 8.49
C THR A 93 -8.04 -0.26 7.32
N ASP A 94 -7.19 -0.41 6.30
CA ASP A 94 -7.22 0.43 5.10
C ASP A 94 -8.50 0.20 4.30
N VAL A 95 -8.89 -1.06 4.14
CA VAL A 95 -10.17 -1.43 3.50
C VAL A 95 -11.35 -0.80 4.24
N SER A 96 -11.32 -0.80 5.57
CA SER A 96 -12.35 -0.14 6.39
C SER A 96 -12.40 1.35 6.13
N ARG A 97 -11.26 2.04 6.15
CA ARG A 97 -11.19 3.49 5.95
C ARG A 97 -11.68 3.89 4.56
N ILE A 98 -11.25 3.21 3.50
CA ILE A 98 -11.77 3.44 2.14
C ILE A 98 -13.30 3.21 2.11
N SER A 99 -13.79 2.16 2.78
CA SER A 99 -15.22 1.86 2.85
C SER A 99 -16.03 2.96 3.56
N ARG A 100 -15.54 3.45 4.69
CA ARG A 100 -16.19 4.51 5.46
C ARG A 100 -16.11 5.87 4.78
N HIS A 101 -15.04 6.13 4.01
CA HIS A 101 -14.92 7.32 3.19
C HIS A 101 -16.08 7.46 2.20
N MET A 102 -16.41 6.38 1.50
CA MET A 102 -17.54 6.36 0.56
C MET A 102 -18.89 6.67 1.21
N ASN A 103 -19.06 6.27 2.48
CA ASN A 103 -20.27 6.51 3.24
C ASN A 103 -20.26 7.86 4.00
N GLY A 104 -19.21 8.68 3.79
CA GLY A 104 -19.04 10.00 4.40
C GLY A 104 -18.74 9.98 5.90
N SER A 105 -18.45 8.81 6.46
CA SER A 105 -18.16 8.66 7.90
C SER A 105 -16.70 8.94 8.24
N ASP A 106 -15.81 8.86 7.24
CA ASP A 106 -14.38 9.14 7.39
C ASP A 106 -13.84 9.94 6.18
N PRO A 107 -13.92 11.27 6.20
CA PRO A 107 -13.48 12.09 5.07
C PRO A 107 -11.96 12.02 4.89
N PHE A 108 -11.51 11.80 3.66
CA PHE A 108 -10.09 11.76 3.31
C PHE A 108 -9.57 13.15 2.94
N ASN A 109 -8.32 13.42 3.30
CA ASN A 109 -7.57 14.56 2.79
C ASN A 109 -7.06 14.30 1.36
N ALA A 110 -6.39 15.29 0.74
CA ALA A 110 -5.93 15.19 -0.64
C ALA A 110 -4.93 14.03 -0.86
N ASP A 111 -4.06 13.77 0.11
CA ASP A 111 -3.04 12.73 0.03
C ASP A 111 -3.62 11.32 0.17
N GLN A 112 -4.54 11.15 1.11
CA GLN A 112 -5.28 9.91 1.29
C GLN A 112 -6.13 9.56 0.07
N LEU A 113 -6.67 10.56 -0.65
CA LEU A 113 -7.36 10.31 -1.91
C LEU A 113 -6.44 9.73 -2.99
N ILE A 114 -5.16 10.12 -3.03
CA ILE A 114 -4.16 9.55 -3.94
C ILE A 114 -3.84 8.11 -3.56
N ALA A 115 -3.63 7.83 -2.26
CA ALA A 115 -3.35 6.49 -1.78
C ALA A 115 -4.56 5.54 -1.94
N ALA A 116 -5.79 6.05 -1.84
CA ALA A 116 -7.02 5.27 -1.92
C ALA A 116 -7.45 4.91 -3.35
N ASP A 117 -7.07 5.70 -4.36
CA ASP A 117 -7.34 5.44 -5.78
C ASP A 117 -6.35 4.39 -6.33
N VAL A 118 -6.51 3.14 -5.89
CA VAL A 118 -5.59 2.05 -6.25
C VAL A 118 -5.77 1.57 -7.69
N SER A 119 -6.96 1.79 -8.25
CA SER A 119 -7.28 1.52 -9.66
C SER A 119 -6.68 2.55 -10.62
N LEU A 120 -6.30 3.74 -10.11
CA LEU A 120 -5.76 4.87 -10.87
C LEU A 120 -6.75 5.45 -11.89
N ASP A 121 -8.05 5.32 -11.61
CA ASP A 121 -9.13 5.82 -12.48
C ASP A 121 -9.51 7.29 -12.22
N GLY A 122 -8.93 7.88 -11.17
CA GLY A 122 -9.15 9.26 -10.75
C GLY A 122 -10.26 9.42 -9.72
N THR A 123 -10.85 8.33 -9.24
CA THR A 123 -11.91 8.34 -8.22
C THR A 123 -11.67 7.31 -7.13
N VAL A 124 -12.11 7.62 -5.91
CA VAL A 124 -12.10 6.64 -4.80
C VAL A 124 -13.49 6.04 -4.68
N SER A 125 -13.58 4.72 -4.88
CA SER A 125 -14.85 4.02 -4.98
C SER A 125 -14.85 2.65 -4.29
N GLY A 126 -15.98 1.95 -4.37
CA GLY A 126 -16.12 0.61 -3.81
C GLY A 126 -15.29 -0.42 -4.57
N TYR A 127 -14.91 -0.07 -5.81
CA TYR A 127 -14.00 -0.86 -6.61
C TYR A 127 -12.61 -0.87 -5.97
N ASP A 128 -12.09 0.29 -5.55
CA ASP A 128 -10.79 0.41 -4.89
C ASP A 128 -10.76 -0.37 -3.57
N ALA A 129 -11.79 -0.22 -2.73
CA ALA A 129 -11.93 -1.02 -1.51
C ALA A 129 -11.91 -2.53 -1.80
N SER A 130 -12.59 -2.98 -2.86
CA SER A 130 -12.62 -4.39 -3.25
C SER A 130 -11.27 -4.91 -3.77
N LEU A 131 -10.49 -4.06 -4.44
CA LEU A 131 -9.14 -4.39 -4.93
C LEU A 131 -8.18 -4.53 -3.75
N VAL A 132 -8.19 -3.58 -2.80
CA VAL A 132 -7.38 -3.65 -1.57
C VAL A 132 -7.73 -4.90 -0.75
N ALA A 133 -9.02 -5.21 -0.59
CA ALA A 133 -9.45 -6.40 0.13
C ALA A 133 -8.97 -7.70 -0.53
N GLN A 134 -9.11 -7.83 -1.86
CA GLN A 134 -8.66 -9.00 -2.60
C GLN A 134 -7.15 -9.17 -2.57
N TYR A 135 -6.41 -8.06 -2.67
CA TYR A 135 -4.96 -8.05 -2.59
C TYR A 135 -4.46 -8.50 -1.21
N SER A 136 -5.11 -8.06 -0.14
CA SER A 136 -4.75 -8.41 1.25
C SER A 136 -4.87 -9.92 1.54
N VAL A 137 -5.61 -10.65 0.71
CA VAL A 137 -5.79 -12.10 0.82
C VAL A 137 -5.17 -12.87 -0.36
N ASP A 138 -4.30 -12.24 -1.16
CA ASP A 138 -3.63 -12.86 -2.31
C ASP A 138 -4.58 -13.43 -3.39
N LEU A 139 -5.81 -12.90 -3.51
CA LEU A 139 -6.70 -13.23 -4.63
C LEU A 139 -6.27 -12.52 -5.93
N ILE A 140 -5.59 -11.38 -5.80
CA ILE A 140 -4.98 -10.62 -6.89
C ILE A 140 -3.57 -10.19 -6.46
N ASP A 141 -2.68 -9.96 -7.41
CA ASP A 141 -1.31 -9.51 -7.18
C ASP A 141 -1.08 -8.03 -7.52
N ASN A 142 -2.06 -7.39 -8.19
CA ASN A 142 -1.99 -6.01 -8.67
C ASN A 142 -3.37 -5.34 -8.63
N PHE A 143 -3.37 -4.01 -8.50
CA PHE A 143 -4.60 -3.21 -8.42
C PHE A 143 -5.06 -2.65 -9.78
N ASN A 144 -4.10 -2.35 -10.66
CA ASN A 144 -4.30 -1.55 -11.87
C ASN A 144 -3.57 -2.17 -13.07
N ASP A 145 -3.95 -1.73 -14.27
CA ASP A 145 -3.48 -2.27 -15.56
C ASP A 145 -1.96 -2.08 -15.80
N ILE A 146 -1.34 -1.14 -15.09
CA ILE A 146 0.10 -0.85 -15.19
C ILE A 146 0.91 -1.55 -14.09
N HIS A 147 0.26 -2.37 -13.25
CA HIS A 147 0.86 -3.17 -12.18
C HIS A 147 1.73 -2.36 -11.21
N THR A 148 1.38 -1.10 -10.95
CA THR A 148 2.10 -0.29 -9.97
C THR A 148 1.43 -0.33 -8.60
N HIS A 149 2.25 -0.26 -7.56
CA HIS A 149 1.83 -0.23 -6.16
C HIS A 149 2.14 1.10 -5.48
N TRP A 150 2.74 2.03 -6.22
CA TRP A 150 3.24 3.31 -5.74
C TRP A 150 2.82 4.45 -6.67
N ASN A 151 2.52 5.61 -6.10
CA ASN A 151 2.39 6.85 -6.83
C ASN A 151 3.34 7.89 -6.23
N PHE A 152 3.76 8.87 -7.03
CA PHE A 152 4.73 9.88 -6.63
C PHE A 152 4.25 11.24 -7.08
N LYS A 153 4.32 12.24 -6.20
CA LYS A 153 3.86 13.59 -6.52
C LYS A 153 4.76 14.62 -5.83
N PRO A 154 5.15 15.72 -6.48
CA PRO A 154 5.83 16.81 -5.81
C PRO A 154 5.02 17.34 -4.64
N PHE A 155 5.67 17.58 -3.50
CA PHE A 155 5.03 18.10 -2.30
C PHE A 155 4.48 19.52 -2.52
N ASP A 156 5.31 20.39 -3.12
CA ASP A 156 4.97 21.78 -3.40
C ASP A 156 4.91 22.03 -4.91
N GLU A 157 3.68 22.10 -5.43
CA GLU A 157 3.42 22.42 -6.84
C GLU A 157 3.64 23.91 -7.17
N GLU A 158 3.54 24.81 -6.20
CA GLU A 158 3.68 26.26 -6.41
C GLU A 158 5.12 26.65 -6.76
N THR A 159 6.09 25.81 -6.41
CA THR A 159 7.51 26.01 -6.74
C THR A 159 7.90 25.51 -8.13
N LEU A 160 7.10 24.66 -8.78
CA LEU A 160 7.41 24.14 -10.13
C LEU A 160 7.67 25.25 -11.17
N PRO A 161 6.86 26.32 -11.25
CA PRO A 161 7.09 27.39 -12.22
C PRO A 161 8.40 28.16 -12.00
N ASN A 162 8.93 28.19 -10.76
CA ASN A 162 10.18 28.89 -10.46
C ASN A 162 11.39 28.27 -11.16
N VAL A 163 11.30 26.99 -11.53
CA VAL A 163 12.32 26.23 -12.26
C VAL A 163 11.85 25.82 -13.66
N HIS A 164 10.86 26.54 -14.21
CA HIS A 164 10.30 26.29 -15.54
C HIS A 164 9.75 24.86 -15.70
N ALA A 165 9.17 24.29 -14.64
CA ALA A 165 8.58 22.98 -14.64
C ALA A 165 7.05 23.03 -14.49
N GLU A 166 6.38 21.97 -14.95
CA GLU A 166 4.96 21.73 -14.75
C GLU A 166 4.68 20.28 -14.35
N LEU A 167 3.62 20.07 -13.57
CA LEU A 167 3.16 18.75 -13.19
C LEU A 167 2.28 18.17 -14.30
N LEU A 168 2.61 16.98 -14.76
CA LEU A 168 1.77 16.19 -15.65
C LEU A 168 1.07 15.10 -14.86
N LYS A 169 -0.17 14.77 -15.25
CA LYS A 169 -0.89 13.59 -14.77
C LYS A 169 -1.39 12.78 -15.96
N HIS A 170 -1.00 11.52 -16.03
CA HIS A 170 -1.42 10.59 -17.09
C HIS A 170 -1.67 9.21 -16.49
N ASN A 171 -2.85 8.62 -16.77
CA ASN A 171 -3.29 7.34 -16.20
C ASN A 171 -3.10 7.24 -14.68
N GLY A 172 -3.47 8.31 -13.96
CA GLY A 172 -3.35 8.38 -12.51
C GLY A 172 -1.94 8.60 -11.95
N GLN A 173 -0.89 8.48 -12.76
CA GLN A 173 0.50 8.74 -12.36
C GLN A 173 0.92 10.19 -12.64
N TYR A 174 1.88 10.69 -11.86
CA TYR A 174 2.44 12.03 -12.06
C TYR A 174 3.88 12.00 -12.57
N SER A 175 4.23 13.03 -13.35
CA SER A 175 5.60 13.30 -13.77
C SER A 175 5.85 14.81 -13.83
N ILE A 176 7.12 15.22 -13.82
CA ILE A 176 7.51 16.64 -13.87
C ILE A 176 8.11 16.92 -15.24
N GLU A 177 7.53 17.86 -15.98
CA GLU A 177 8.04 18.28 -17.28
C GLU A 177 8.73 19.65 -17.17
N TYR A 178 10.02 19.72 -17.50
CA TYR A 178 10.82 20.95 -17.57
C TYR A 178 10.76 21.55 -18.99
N LYS A 179 10.41 22.84 -19.11
CA LYS A 179 10.16 23.54 -20.39
C LYS A 179 10.77 24.95 -20.46
N PRO A 180 12.07 25.10 -20.77
CA PRO A 180 13.13 24.09 -20.64
C PRO A 180 13.75 24.13 -19.24
N LEU A 181 14.59 23.14 -18.92
CA LEU A 181 15.52 23.21 -17.80
C LEU A 181 16.59 24.29 -18.08
N VAL A 182 16.44 25.43 -17.42
CA VAL A 182 17.33 26.62 -17.53
C VAL A 182 17.80 27.12 -16.17
N LEU A 183 17.44 26.40 -15.09
CA LEU A 183 17.77 26.67 -13.71
C LEU A 183 17.91 25.33 -12.98
N ASP A 184 18.73 25.30 -11.93
CA ASP A 184 18.85 24.15 -11.05
C ASP A 184 17.57 23.93 -10.25
N ASP A 185 17.17 22.67 -10.06
CA ASP A 185 16.09 22.25 -9.16
C ASP A 185 16.64 21.28 -8.12
N ILE A 186 17.26 21.81 -7.06
CA ILE A 186 18.10 21.07 -6.10
C ILE A 186 17.46 20.86 -4.72
N THR A 187 16.20 21.25 -4.56
CA THR A 187 15.46 21.14 -3.28
C THR A 187 14.10 20.50 -3.48
N ARG A 188 13.98 19.60 -4.47
CA ARG A 188 12.70 18.99 -4.82
C ARG A 188 12.30 17.96 -3.77
N HIS A 189 11.16 18.16 -3.13
CA HIS A 189 10.55 17.14 -2.28
C HIS A 189 9.44 16.40 -3.04
N ILE A 190 9.49 15.07 -3.00
CA ILE A 190 8.53 14.17 -3.63
C ILE A 190 7.83 13.36 -2.56
N SER A 191 6.50 13.43 -2.53
CA SER A 191 5.65 12.54 -1.72
C SER A 191 5.46 11.21 -2.44
N ALA A 192 5.73 10.12 -1.74
CA ALA A 192 5.49 8.75 -2.16
C ALA A 192 4.24 8.21 -1.47
N TYR A 193 3.36 7.62 -2.27
CA TYR A 193 2.07 7.09 -1.84
C TYR A 193 2.05 5.59 -2.11
N ARG A 194 1.98 4.78 -1.06
CA ARG A 194 1.75 3.34 -1.21
C ARG A 194 0.26 3.14 -1.50
N LEU A 195 -0.07 2.74 -2.72
CA LEU A 195 -1.46 2.53 -3.12
C LEU A 195 -2.13 1.49 -2.22
N GLY A 196 -3.19 1.88 -1.54
CA GLY A 196 -3.94 1.06 -0.60
C GLY A 196 -3.55 1.23 0.87
N ASP A 197 -2.46 1.91 1.21
CA ASP A 197 -2.20 2.35 2.59
C ASP A 197 -2.72 3.77 2.76
N VAL A 198 -3.92 3.89 3.33
CA VAL A 198 -4.60 5.18 3.56
C VAL A 198 -4.46 5.65 5.00
N ASN A 199 -3.93 4.77 5.86
CA ASN A 199 -3.73 5.04 7.27
C ASN A 199 -2.33 5.55 7.60
N GLY A 200 -1.41 5.46 6.63
CA GLY A 200 -0.09 6.05 6.69
C GLY A 200 0.94 5.22 7.45
N ASN A 201 0.69 3.93 7.66
CA ASN A 201 1.54 3.08 8.51
C ASN A 201 2.75 2.46 7.78
N TYR A 202 3.02 2.80 6.52
CA TYR A 202 4.24 2.38 5.84
C TYR A 202 5.48 2.63 6.72
N CYS A 203 6.22 1.55 7.00
CA CYS A 203 7.40 1.56 7.88
C CYS A 203 7.19 2.06 9.32
N HIS A 204 5.94 2.30 9.74
CA HIS A 204 5.64 2.62 11.12
C HIS A 204 5.48 1.33 11.91
N ASP A 205 6.28 1.13 12.95
CA ASP A 205 5.94 0.12 13.97
C ASP A 205 4.60 0.55 14.57
N PRO A 206 3.51 -0.23 14.40
CA PRO A 206 2.24 0.18 14.96
C PRO A 206 2.40 0.35 16.47
N LEU A 207 2.08 1.55 16.96
CA LEU A 207 1.98 1.82 18.40
C LEU A 207 1.18 0.67 19.07
N PRO A 208 1.50 0.30 20.32
CA PRO A 208 0.95 -0.89 21.02
C PRO A 208 -0.57 -0.92 21.23
N ARG A 209 -1.34 0.00 20.63
CA ARG A 209 -2.80 -0.09 20.50
C ARG A 209 -3.25 -1.08 19.43
N TYR A 210 -2.36 -1.47 18.51
CA TYR A 210 -2.57 -2.65 17.67
C TYR A 210 -2.17 -3.87 18.49
N ASN A 211 -3.12 -4.76 18.73
CA ASN A 211 -2.85 -6.03 19.38
C ASN A 211 -2.18 -6.96 18.36
N ASN A 212 -0.95 -6.64 17.96
CA ASN A 212 -0.04 -7.56 17.28
C ASN A 212 0.50 -8.63 18.26
N GLY A 213 -0.06 -8.68 19.48
CA GLY A 213 0.23 -9.68 20.48
C GLY A 213 0.05 -11.06 19.89
N GLN A 214 1.12 -11.86 19.98
CA GLN A 214 1.15 -13.25 19.55
C GLN A 214 -0.07 -13.98 20.12
N VAL A 215 -1.07 -14.23 19.27
CA VAL A 215 -2.28 -14.96 19.64
C VAL A 215 -1.82 -16.30 20.20
N GLN A 216 -2.09 -16.55 21.47
CA GLN A 216 -1.67 -17.79 22.12
C GLN A 216 -2.57 -18.91 21.63
N PHE A 217 -2.14 -19.64 20.61
CA PHE A 217 -2.81 -20.85 20.18
C PHE A 217 -2.55 -21.97 21.19
N THR A 218 -3.61 -22.46 21.83
CA THR A 218 -3.51 -23.67 22.62
C THR A 218 -3.45 -24.85 21.65
N ASN A 219 -2.41 -25.67 21.74
CA ASN A 219 -2.35 -26.91 20.98
C ASN A 219 -3.48 -27.85 21.44
N ILE A 220 -4.43 -28.12 20.55
CA ILE A 220 -5.52 -29.07 20.80
C ILE A 220 -5.25 -30.33 19.98
N ALA A 221 -5.09 -31.46 20.66
CA ALA A 221 -5.03 -32.77 20.00
C ALA A 221 -6.45 -33.32 19.85
N ILE A 222 -6.90 -33.51 18.62
CA ILE A 222 -8.21 -34.09 18.30
C ILE A 222 -8.05 -35.47 17.67
N VAL A 223 -9.00 -36.36 17.95
CA VAL A 223 -9.13 -37.64 17.24
C VAL A 223 -9.76 -37.39 15.86
N TYR A 224 -9.61 -38.36 14.94
CA TYR A 224 -10.15 -38.22 13.59
C TYR A 224 -11.65 -37.85 13.59
N MET A 225 -11.95 -36.74 12.92
CA MET A 225 -13.30 -36.26 12.62
C MET A 225 -13.33 -35.89 11.13
N PRO A 226 -14.34 -36.35 10.35
CA PRO A 226 -14.41 -36.06 8.92
C PRO A 226 -14.42 -34.56 8.59
N VAL A 227 -15.04 -33.76 9.45
CA VAL A 227 -15.04 -32.30 9.40
C VAL A 227 -14.59 -31.79 10.77
N ILE A 228 -13.61 -30.91 10.77
CA ILE A 228 -13.11 -30.20 11.94
C ILE A 228 -13.64 -28.77 11.84
N THR A 229 -14.27 -28.27 12.88
CA THR A 229 -14.72 -26.87 12.97
C THR A 229 -14.07 -26.23 14.18
N LEU A 230 -13.40 -25.11 13.95
CA LEU A 230 -12.69 -24.34 14.96
C LEU A 230 -13.36 -22.96 15.08
N PRO A 231 -13.79 -22.54 16.29
CA PRO A 231 -14.32 -21.20 16.49
C PRO A 231 -13.19 -20.17 16.50
N ILE A 232 -13.45 -19.02 15.89
CA ILE A 232 -12.61 -17.82 16.00
C ILE A 232 -13.19 -17.00 17.14
N ILE A 233 -12.40 -16.77 18.19
CA ILE A 233 -12.85 -16.18 19.45
C ILE A 233 -12.02 -14.92 19.77
N ILE A 234 -12.70 -13.83 20.09
CA ILE A 234 -12.12 -12.66 20.74
C ILE A 234 -12.44 -12.76 22.23
N SER A 235 -11.42 -12.98 23.07
CA SER A 235 -11.64 -13.22 24.51
C SER A 235 -11.93 -11.97 25.32
N ASP A 236 -11.40 -10.81 24.90
CA ASP A 236 -11.61 -9.53 25.58
C ASP A 236 -12.34 -8.54 24.66
N PRO A 237 -13.28 -7.72 25.17
CA PRO A 237 -13.96 -6.71 24.37
C PRO A 237 -12.99 -5.82 23.58
N THR A 238 -12.99 -5.96 22.25
CA THR A 238 -12.03 -5.30 21.37
C THR A 238 -12.75 -4.51 20.29
N PHE A 239 -12.28 -3.30 20.00
CA PHE A 239 -12.79 -2.48 18.90
C PHE A 239 -12.19 -2.98 17.59
N ILE A 240 -13.03 -3.47 16.66
CA ILE A 240 -12.55 -4.08 15.41
C ILE A 240 -12.84 -3.15 14.25
N GLU A 241 -11.83 -2.42 13.76
CA GLU A 241 -11.88 -1.64 12.52
C GLU A 241 -11.61 -2.52 11.30
N GLY A 242 -10.49 -3.23 11.35
CA GLY A 242 -10.10 -4.27 10.39
C GLY A 242 -9.45 -5.44 11.13
N MET A 243 -9.52 -6.62 10.54
CA MET A 243 -8.92 -7.83 11.07
C MET A 243 -8.46 -8.74 9.93
N ASP A 244 -7.17 -9.07 9.95
CA ASP A 244 -6.51 -9.95 9.00
C ASP A 244 -6.16 -11.26 9.71
N ILE A 245 -6.53 -12.39 9.13
CA ILE A 245 -6.27 -13.72 9.68
C ILE A 245 -5.64 -14.58 8.58
N GLU A 246 -4.51 -15.20 8.91
CA GLU A 246 -3.89 -16.26 8.13
C GLU A 246 -3.89 -17.56 8.93
N ILE A 247 -4.39 -18.64 8.34
CA ILE A 247 -4.43 -19.98 8.94
C ILE A 247 -3.69 -20.93 8.01
N GLY A 248 -2.55 -21.44 8.45
CA GLY A 248 -1.79 -22.46 7.74
C GLY A 248 -2.37 -23.86 7.98
N TYR A 249 -2.22 -24.75 7.02
CA TYR A 249 -2.65 -26.14 7.18
C TYR A 249 -1.84 -27.10 6.31
N ASP A 250 -1.74 -28.36 6.75
CA ASP A 250 -1.16 -29.42 5.95
C ASP A 250 -2.12 -29.80 4.79
N GLU A 251 -1.89 -29.26 3.60
CA GLU A 251 -2.75 -29.39 2.42
C GLU A 251 -2.97 -30.83 1.92
N ASP A 252 -1.99 -31.71 2.17
CA ASP A 252 -2.08 -33.15 1.84
C ASP A 252 -3.07 -33.92 2.74
N ILE A 253 -3.55 -33.29 3.81
CA ILE A 253 -4.30 -33.92 4.89
C ILE A 253 -5.65 -33.23 5.06
N PHE A 254 -5.65 -31.91 5.08
CA PHE A 254 -6.82 -31.08 5.27
C PHE A 254 -7.18 -30.31 4.01
N SER A 255 -8.48 -30.18 3.74
CA SER A 255 -8.97 -29.24 2.73
C SER A 255 -9.90 -28.21 3.38
N PRO A 256 -9.70 -26.90 3.13
CA PRO A 256 -10.62 -25.88 3.59
C PRO A 256 -12.05 -26.16 3.13
N HIS A 257 -13.00 -26.07 4.05
CA HIS A 257 -14.41 -26.31 3.76
C HIS A 257 -15.21 -25.00 3.82
N SER A 258 -15.03 -24.20 4.87
CA SER A 258 -15.70 -22.92 5.03
C SER A 258 -14.90 -22.03 5.99
N ILE A 259 -15.06 -20.72 5.80
CA ILE A 259 -14.72 -19.71 6.80
C ILE A 259 -15.85 -18.71 6.83
N THR A 260 -16.34 -18.38 8.02
CA THR A 260 -17.48 -17.47 8.19
C THR A 260 -17.22 -16.51 9.35
N PHE A 261 -17.62 -15.26 9.16
CA PHE A 261 -17.70 -14.25 10.20
C PHE A 261 -19.17 -13.90 10.38
N ASN A 262 -19.88 -14.74 11.13
CA ASN A 262 -21.32 -14.57 11.31
C ASN A 262 -21.72 -15.05 12.70
N THR A 263 -21.69 -14.14 13.66
CA THR A 263 -22.21 -14.36 15.00
C THR A 263 -23.10 -13.20 15.40
N SER A 264 -23.96 -13.41 16.40
CA SER A 264 -24.82 -12.37 16.98
C SER A 264 -24.06 -11.12 17.47
N ASN A 265 -22.74 -11.23 17.64
CA ASN A 265 -21.87 -10.19 18.20
C ASN A 265 -21.25 -9.28 17.14
N ILE A 266 -21.12 -9.74 15.89
CA ILE A 266 -20.80 -8.90 14.73
C ILE A 266 -22.09 -8.71 13.96
N LYS A 267 -22.68 -7.51 14.02
CA LYS A 267 -23.79 -7.19 13.12
C LYS A 267 -23.25 -7.26 11.69
N THR A 268 -23.60 -8.32 10.96
CA THR A 268 -23.14 -8.58 9.60
C THR A 268 -23.48 -7.46 8.61
N GLU A 269 -24.37 -6.55 8.98
CA GLU A 269 -24.69 -5.34 8.20
C GLU A 269 -23.59 -4.26 8.28
N ARG A 270 -22.67 -4.33 9.25
CA ARG A 270 -21.61 -3.33 9.47
C ARG A 270 -20.22 -3.82 9.07
N TYR A 271 -20.08 -5.09 8.72
CA TYR A 271 -18.81 -5.71 8.39
C TYR A 271 -18.91 -6.51 7.11
N ASN A 272 -17.86 -6.40 6.29
CA ASN A 272 -17.65 -7.25 5.14
C ASN A 272 -16.42 -8.12 5.36
N SER A 273 -16.34 -9.22 4.63
CA SER A 273 -15.19 -10.12 4.66
C SER A 273 -14.92 -10.72 3.29
N VAL A 274 -13.66 -10.96 2.97
CA VAL A 274 -13.22 -11.73 1.81
C VAL A 274 -12.17 -12.75 2.26
N SER A 275 -12.07 -13.87 1.56
CA SER A 275 -11.08 -14.91 1.86
C SER A 275 -10.61 -15.61 0.59
N ASN A 276 -9.38 -16.11 0.60
CA ASN A 276 -8.82 -16.95 -0.45
C ASN A 276 -9.16 -18.44 -0.30
N LEU A 277 -10.27 -18.78 0.38
CA LEU A 277 -10.64 -20.14 0.78
C LEU A 277 -10.47 -21.21 -0.31
N LEU A 278 -10.64 -20.83 -1.58
CA LEU A 278 -10.58 -21.73 -2.73
C LEU A 278 -9.20 -21.81 -3.42
N SER A 279 -8.22 -20.99 -3.02
CA SER A 279 -6.89 -20.89 -3.66
C SER A 279 -6.02 -22.13 -3.45
N ARG A 280 -6.23 -22.89 -2.36
CA ARG A 280 -5.51 -24.13 -2.01
C ARG A 280 -3.98 -23.96 -2.04
N ASP A 281 -3.48 -22.93 -1.34
CA ASP A 281 -2.05 -22.58 -1.29
C ASP A 281 -1.39 -22.98 0.05
N GLY A 282 -2.00 -23.90 0.79
CA GLY A 282 -1.55 -24.30 2.13
C GLY A 282 -1.90 -23.29 3.24
N SER A 283 -2.60 -22.20 2.90
CA SER A 283 -3.08 -21.20 3.84
C SER A 283 -4.52 -20.76 3.54
N ILE A 284 -5.22 -20.25 4.55
CA ILE A 284 -6.44 -19.47 4.37
C ILE A 284 -6.15 -18.08 4.88
N LYS A 285 -6.13 -17.11 3.99
CA LYS A 285 -6.09 -15.68 4.28
C LYS A 285 -7.48 -15.11 4.19
N THR A 286 -7.86 -14.33 5.20
CA THR A 286 -9.11 -13.60 5.22
C THR A 286 -8.92 -12.23 5.84
N VAL A 287 -9.62 -11.26 5.27
CA VAL A 287 -9.72 -9.92 5.81
C VAL A 287 -11.18 -9.61 6.09
N THR A 288 -11.44 -9.05 7.27
CA THR A 288 -12.74 -8.55 7.70
C THR A 288 -12.61 -7.08 8.06
N TRP A 289 -13.53 -6.23 7.62
CA TRP A 289 -13.44 -4.79 7.83
C TRP A 289 -14.80 -4.16 8.08
N ALA A 290 -14.83 -3.08 8.86
CA ALA A 290 -16.03 -2.30 9.10
C ALA A 290 -16.34 -1.42 7.88
N ILE A 291 -17.59 -1.40 7.43
CA ILE A 291 -18.10 -0.50 6.37
C ILE A 291 -18.84 0.72 6.93
N ASP A 292 -18.96 0.80 8.25
CA ASP A 292 -19.58 1.86 9.04
C ASP A 292 -18.75 2.03 10.33
N GLU A 293 -19.25 2.77 11.32
CA GLU A 293 -18.63 2.93 12.64
C GLU A 293 -18.27 1.56 13.24
N PRO A 294 -16.96 1.30 13.49
CA PRO A 294 -16.55 0.02 14.04
C PRO A 294 -17.13 -0.21 15.44
N GLN A 295 -17.20 -1.48 15.85
CA GLN A 295 -17.91 -1.90 17.06
C GLN A 295 -16.97 -2.64 18.00
N ILE A 296 -17.35 -2.65 19.28
CA ILE A 296 -16.73 -3.53 20.28
C ILE A 296 -17.29 -4.94 20.06
N VAL A 297 -16.39 -5.91 19.90
CA VAL A 297 -16.71 -7.32 19.66
C VAL A 297 -16.04 -8.17 20.74
N GLU A 298 -16.76 -9.19 21.22
CA GLU A 298 -16.29 -10.19 22.19
C GLU A 298 -16.97 -11.53 21.87
N GLY A 299 -16.35 -12.64 22.26
CA GLY A 299 -16.89 -13.99 22.13
C GLY A 299 -16.53 -14.65 20.80
N ILE A 300 -17.30 -15.66 20.41
CA ILE A 300 -17.16 -16.30 19.10
C ILE A 300 -17.56 -15.26 18.05
N ILE A 301 -16.70 -15.04 17.06
CA ILE A 301 -16.91 -14.09 15.97
C ILE A 301 -17.10 -14.77 14.61
N GLY A 302 -16.66 -16.01 14.53
CA GLY A 302 -16.67 -16.78 13.29
C GLY A 302 -16.26 -18.22 13.52
N GLU A 303 -16.26 -18.99 12.44
CA GLU A 303 -15.86 -20.39 12.44
C GLU A 303 -15.07 -20.69 11.16
N VAL A 304 -14.04 -21.51 11.29
CA VAL A 304 -13.33 -22.11 10.16
C VAL A 304 -13.53 -23.62 10.21
N SER A 305 -13.79 -24.23 9.05
CA SER A 305 -13.95 -25.67 8.93
C SER A 305 -13.04 -26.28 7.88
N PHE A 306 -12.54 -27.48 8.17
CA PHE A 306 -11.68 -28.27 7.29
C PHE A 306 -12.23 -29.69 7.15
N ASN A 307 -12.15 -30.26 5.96
CA ASN A 307 -12.33 -31.70 5.80
C ASN A 307 -11.01 -32.42 6.10
N TRP A 308 -11.07 -33.47 6.92
CA TRP A 308 -9.95 -34.37 7.14
C TRP A 308 -10.04 -35.54 6.17
N ASN A 309 -9.27 -35.48 5.09
CA ASN A 309 -9.46 -36.35 3.93
C ASN A 309 -9.01 -37.80 4.16
N ASN A 310 -8.13 -38.05 5.15
CA ASN A 310 -7.57 -39.37 5.41
C ASN A 310 -7.33 -39.66 6.89
N LYS A 311 -8.16 -40.55 7.47
CA LYS A 311 -8.07 -40.99 8.86
C LYS A 311 -6.74 -41.61 9.30
N ASN A 312 -5.91 -42.04 8.35
CA ASN A 312 -4.62 -42.69 8.62
C ASN A 312 -3.44 -41.70 8.54
N LYS A 313 -3.67 -40.45 8.16
CA LYS A 313 -2.65 -39.39 8.11
C LYS A 313 -2.98 -38.32 9.14
N SER A 314 -2.02 -38.01 10.01
CA SER A 314 -2.09 -36.90 10.96
C SER A 314 -1.40 -35.66 10.41
N GLY A 315 -1.96 -34.49 10.65
CA GLY A 315 -1.38 -33.21 10.25
C GLY A 315 -1.61 -32.11 11.27
N LYS A 316 -1.31 -30.89 10.88
CA LYS A 316 -1.49 -29.66 11.64
C LYS A 316 -2.30 -28.61 10.87
N ILE A 317 -2.98 -27.79 11.65
CA ILE A 317 -3.57 -26.50 11.28
C ILE A 317 -2.96 -25.52 12.28
N TRP A 318 -2.43 -24.38 11.83
CA TRP A 318 -1.70 -23.43 12.66
C TRP A 318 -2.01 -21.98 12.30
#